data_AF-A0A5J6MK90-F1
#
_entry.id   AF-A0A5J6MK90-F1
#
_cell.length_a   1.000
_cell.length_b   1.000
_cell.length_c   1.000
_cell.angle_alpha   90.00
_cell.angle_beta   90.00
_cell.angle_gamma   90.00
#
_symmetry.space_group_name_H-M   'P 1'
#
loop_
_entity.id
_entity.type
_entity.pdbx_description
1 polymer ?
#
loop_
_entity_poly.entity_id
_entity_poly.type
_entity_poly.pdbx_seq_one_letter_code
_entity_poly.pdbx_strand_id
1 'polypeptide(L)'
;MAFIAGAALSLQALVNARLSAGIGGAIWAAAISFFVGGIGLLGVQLATRATWPSMERIAAIPSWVWLGGFLGALYVASVITSVPRLGNTTVFGWVIFGQLAASLLLDHFGVLAAAPHPVNALRLIGAALVLGGAVMVLKA
;
A
#
# COMPACT_ATOMS: atom_id res chain seq x y z
N MET A 1 10.32 -1.80 -11.47
CA MET A 1 9.04 -2.34 -10.96
C MET A 1 8.38 -1.43 -9.93
N ALA A 2 9.06 -0.98 -8.87
CA ALA A 2 8.46 -0.12 -7.83
C ALA A 2 7.77 1.16 -8.36
N PHE A 3 8.40 1.86 -9.32
CA PHE A 3 7.79 3.04 -9.96
C PHE A 3 6.45 2.72 -10.66
N ILE A 4 6.40 1.61 -11.40
CA ILE A 4 5.19 1.16 -12.10
C ILE A 4 4.11 0.77 -11.09
N ALA A 5 4.47 0.10 -10.00
CA ALA A 5 3.53 -0.21 -8.92
C ALA A 5 2.94 1.08 -8.30
N GLY A 6 3.77 2.10 -8.05
CA GLY A 6 3.31 3.41 -7.59
C GLY A 6 2.32 4.07 -8.56
N ALA A 7 2.65 4.11 -9.86
CA ALA A 7 1.75 4.63 -10.88
C ALA A 7 0.43 3.86 -10.97
N ALA A 8 0.48 2.53 -10.85
CA ALA A 8 -0.69 1.67 -10.82
C ALA A 8 -1.59 1.94 -9.60
N LEU A 9 -1.02 2.23 -8.43
CA LEU A 9 -1.80 2.61 -7.24
C LEU A 9 -2.57 3.92 -7.46
N SER A 10 -1.97 4.90 -8.14
CA SER A 10 -2.67 6.15 -8.48
C SER A 10 -3.87 5.92 -9.39
N LEU A 11 -3.76 5.00 -10.37
CA LEU A 11 -4.89 4.62 -11.22
C LEU A 11 -5.94 3.81 -10.45
N GLN A 12 -5.50 2.87 -9.62
CA GLN A 12 -6.37 2.03 -8.79
C GLN A 12 -7.26 2.88 -7.88
N ALA A 13 -6.71 3.94 -7.28
CA ALA A 13 -7.46 4.85 -6.44
C ALA A 13 -8.64 5.51 -7.18
N LEU A 14 -8.43 5.94 -8.43
CA LEU A 14 -9.49 6.52 -9.26
C LEU A 14 -10.54 5.49 -9.66
N VAL A 15 -10.10 4.29 -10.05
CA VAL A 15 -11.00 3.18 -10.42
C VAL A 15 -11.87 2.78 -9.22
N ASN A 16 -11.26 2.62 -8.04
CA ASN A 16 -11.98 2.24 -6.84
C ASN A 16 -12.89 3.37 -6.31
N ALA A 17 -12.52 4.64 -6.47
CA ALA A 17 -13.40 5.77 -6.16
C ALA A 17 -14.65 5.76 -7.06
N ARG A 18 -14.49 5.48 -8.36
CA ARG A 18 -15.63 5.31 -9.28
C ARG A 18 -16.50 4.12 -8.90
N LEU A 19 -15.89 2.98 -8.58
CA LEU A 19 -16.61 1.80 -8.10
C LEU A 19 -17.42 2.13 -6.84
N SER A 20 -16.79 2.80 -5.86
CA SER A 20 -17.43 3.24 -4.62
C SER A 20 -18.63 4.15 -4.87
N ALA A 21 -18.52 5.07 -5.83
CA ALA A 21 -19.62 5.96 -6.20
C ALA A 21 -20.78 5.18 -6.84
N GLY A 22 -20.49 4.19 -7.67
CA GLY A 22 -21.51 3.36 -8.34
C GLY A 22 -22.26 2.40 -7.42
N ILE A 23 -21.59 1.85 -6.39
CA ILE A 23 -22.18 0.88 -5.46
C ILE A 23 -22.58 1.48 -4.10
N GLY A 24 -22.28 2.76 -3.87
CA GLY A 24 -22.70 3.49 -2.66
C GLY A 24 -21.86 3.23 -1.40
N GLY A 25 -20.61 2.77 -1.51
CA GLY A 25 -19.79 2.55 -0.31
C GLY A 25 -18.31 2.20 -0.55
N ALA A 26 -17.43 2.84 0.22
CA ALA A 26 -15.98 2.66 0.09
C ALA A 26 -15.49 1.30 0.60
N ILE A 27 -16.10 0.78 1.66
CA ILE A 27 -15.77 -0.55 2.20
C ILE A 27 -16.13 -1.64 1.20
N TRP A 28 -17.30 -1.55 0.57
CA TRP A 28 -17.70 -2.47 -0.50
C TRP A 28 -16.75 -2.38 -1.70
N ALA A 29 -16.33 -1.18 -2.08
CA ALA A 29 -15.41 -1.01 -3.20
C ALA A 29 -14.02 -1.60 -2.89
N ALA A 30 -13.51 -1.40 -1.67
CA ALA A 30 -12.28 -2.03 -1.21
C ALA A 30 -12.40 -3.56 -1.20
N ALA A 31 -13.49 -4.12 -0.66
CA ALA A 31 -13.72 -5.56 -0.61
C ALA A 31 -13.75 -6.18 -2.02
N ILE A 32 -14.46 -5.56 -2.97
CA ILE A 32 -14.50 -5.99 -4.37
C ILE A 32 -13.11 -5.87 -5.02
N SER A 33 -12.39 -4.78 -4.77
CA SER A 33 -11.02 -4.58 -5.30
C SER A 33 -10.07 -5.69 -4.83
N PHE A 34 -10.10 -6.05 -3.55
CA PHE A 34 -9.32 -7.15 -3.00
C PHE A 34 -9.75 -8.51 -3.53
N PHE A 35 -11.06 -8.74 -3.71
CA PHE A 35 -11.57 -9.97 -4.28
C PHE A 35 -11.11 -10.16 -5.73
N VAL A 36 -11.29 -9.15 -6.58
CA VAL A 36 -10.85 -9.18 -7.98
C VAL A 36 -9.33 -9.29 -8.08
N GLY A 37 -8.59 -8.54 -7.26
CA GLY A 37 -7.13 -8.65 -7.18
C GLY A 37 -6.66 -10.05 -6.74
N GLY A 38 -7.32 -10.64 -5.75
CA GLY A 38 -7.08 -12.00 -5.28
C GLY A 38 -7.30 -13.04 -6.37
N ILE A 39 -8.41 -12.96 -7.11
CA ILE A 39 -8.66 -13.83 -8.27
C ILE A 39 -7.57 -13.65 -9.34
N GLY A 40 -7.18 -12.41 -9.64
CA GLY A 40 -6.10 -12.13 -10.59
C GLY A 40 -4.78 -12.77 -10.18
N LEU A 41 -4.39 -12.65 -8.91
CA LEU A 41 -3.18 -13.28 -8.36
C LEU A 41 -3.26 -14.82 -8.41
N LEU A 42 -4.43 -15.40 -8.10
CA LEU A 42 -4.65 -16.85 -8.26
C LEU A 42 -4.50 -17.28 -9.72
N GLY A 43 -5.02 -16.50 -10.68
CA GLY A 43 -4.84 -16.75 -12.11
C GLY A 43 -3.36 -16.73 -12.52
N VAL A 44 -2.58 -15.77 -12.02
CA VAL A 44 -1.12 -15.70 -12.25
C VAL A 44 -0.41 -16.92 -11.63
N GLN A 45 -0.78 -17.32 -10.42
CA GLN A 45 -0.22 -18.51 -9.77
C GLN A 45 -0.49 -19.79 -10.59
N LEU A 46 -1.71 -19.95 -11.10
CA LEU A 46 -2.08 -21.08 -11.95
C LEU A 46 -1.33 -21.07 -13.29
N ALA A 47 -1.16 -19.89 -13.90
CA ALA A 47 -0.45 -19.73 -15.17
C ALA A 47 1.06 -20.01 -15.04
N THR A 48 1.68 -19.61 -13.92
CA THR A 48 3.10 -19.85 -13.65
C THR A 48 3.40 -21.29 -13.22
N ARG A 49 2.36 -22.09 -12.90
CA ARG A 49 2.48 -23.47 -12.38
C ARG A 49 3.42 -23.58 -11.17
N ALA A 50 3.57 -22.50 -10.42
CA ALA A 50 4.40 -22.49 -9.24
C ALA A 50 3.83 -23.44 -8.17
N THR A 51 4.72 -24.08 -7.42
CA THR A 51 4.33 -25.04 -6.37
C THR A 51 3.54 -24.34 -5.27
N TRP A 52 2.43 -24.94 -4.87
CA TRP A 52 1.62 -24.43 -3.78
C TRP A 52 2.38 -24.57 -2.45
N PRO A 53 2.24 -23.61 -1.52
CA PRO A 53 2.80 -23.75 -0.19
C PRO A 53 2.19 -24.97 0.52
N SER A 54 3.02 -25.73 1.23
CA SER A 54 2.54 -26.85 2.04
C SER A 54 1.72 -26.34 3.22
N MET A 55 0.71 -27.11 3.64
CA MET A 55 -0.13 -26.74 4.79
C MET A 55 0.71 -26.54 6.07
N GLU A 56 1.75 -27.35 6.24
CA GLU A 56 2.73 -27.20 7.33
C GLU A 56 3.43 -25.83 7.31
N ARG A 57 3.85 -25.36 6.13
CA ARG A 57 4.47 -24.03 5.99
C ARG A 57 3.49 -22.91 6.29
N ILE A 58 2.22 -23.04 5.90
CA ILE A 58 1.17 -22.07 6.22
C ILE A 58 0.93 -22.03 7.73
N ALA A 59 0.82 -23.19 8.37
CA ALA A 59 0.57 -23.32 9.80
C ALA A 59 1.74 -22.84 10.67
N ALA A 60 2.97 -22.87 10.16
CA ALA A 60 4.16 -22.38 10.85
C ALA A 60 4.26 -20.84 10.88
N ILE A 61 3.49 -20.11 10.07
CA ILE A 61 3.54 -18.64 10.02
C ILE A 61 2.82 -18.05 11.24
N PRO A 62 3.42 -17.06 11.94
CA PRO A 62 2.76 -16.39 13.06
C PRO A 62 1.39 -15.80 12.67
N SER A 63 0.37 -16.04 13.50
CA SER A 63 -1.04 -15.71 13.18
C SER A 63 -1.28 -14.21 12.92
N TRP A 64 -0.50 -13.32 13.52
CA TRP A 64 -0.61 -11.88 13.32
C TRP A 64 -0.19 -11.42 11.92
N VAL A 65 0.65 -12.19 11.19
CA VAL A 65 1.11 -11.85 9.83
C VAL A 65 -0.06 -11.79 8.84
N TRP A 66 -1.09 -12.60 9.08
CA TRP A 66 -2.31 -12.62 8.27
C TRP A 66 -3.11 -11.32 8.34
N LEU A 67 -2.85 -10.46 9.33
CA LEU A 67 -3.43 -9.11 9.42
C LEU A 67 -2.91 -8.17 8.32
N GLY A 68 -1.84 -8.54 7.59
CA GLY A 68 -1.32 -7.74 6.47
C GLY A 68 -2.38 -7.44 5.41
N GLY A 69 -3.25 -8.41 5.10
CA GLY A 69 -4.37 -8.20 4.17
C GLY A 69 -5.38 -7.18 4.69
N PHE A 70 -5.66 -7.20 6.00
CA PHE A 70 -6.55 -6.24 6.65
C PHE A 70 -5.96 -4.82 6.66
N LEU A 71 -4.66 -4.67 6.94
CA LEU A 71 -3.97 -3.38 6.86
C LEU A 71 -4.03 -2.79 5.44
N GLY A 72 -3.85 -3.63 4.42
CA GLY A 72 -4.03 -3.24 3.02
C GLY A 72 -5.46 -2.79 2.71
N ALA A 73 -6.46 -3.51 3.21
CA ALA A 73 -7.86 -3.17 3.02
C ALA A 73 -8.22 -1.83 3.66
N LEU A 74 -7.73 -1.56 4.88
CA LEU A 74 -7.86 -0.26 5.55
C LEU A 74 -7.21 0.85 4.72
N TYR A 75 -5.98 0.63 4.23
CA TYR A 75 -5.30 1.58 3.36
C TYR A 75 -6.13 1.93 2.11
N VAL A 76 -6.63 0.92 1.39
CA VAL A 76 -7.43 1.13 0.18
C VAL A 76 -8.75 1.83 0.50
N ALA A 77 -9.45 1.45 1.58
CA ALA A 77 -10.67 2.12 2.01
C ALA A 77 -10.43 3.60 2.36
N SER A 78 -9.35 3.91 3.08
CA SER A 78 -8.94 5.29 3.36
C SER A 78 -8.69 6.06 2.07
N VAL A 79 -7.94 5.50 1.12
CA VAL A 79 -7.68 6.16 -0.18
C VAL A 79 -8.98 6.43 -0.94
N ILE A 80 -9.87 5.43 -1.04
CA ILE A 80 -11.17 5.57 -1.74
C ILE A 80 -12.01 6.70 -1.14
N THR A 81 -12.07 6.80 0.19
CA THR A 81 -12.84 7.87 0.86
C THR A 81 -12.18 9.25 0.76
N SER A 82 -10.86 9.31 0.71
CA SER A 82 -10.12 10.58 0.67
C SER A 82 -10.02 11.18 -0.73
N VAL A 83 -9.91 10.37 -1.78
CA VAL A 83 -9.67 10.84 -3.16
C VAL A 83 -10.73 11.83 -3.66
N PRO A 84 -12.05 11.59 -3.49
CA PRO A 84 -13.07 12.54 -3.93
C PRO A 84 -13.05 13.87 -3.17
N ARG A 85 -12.48 13.90 -1.96
CA ARG A 85 -12.48 15.08 -1.08
C ARG A 85 -11.22 15.93 -1.24
N LEU A 86 -10.08 15.27 -1.42
CA LEU A 86 -8.76 15.92 -1.41
C LEU A 86 -8.10 15.97 -2.79
N GLY A 87 -8.59 15.18 -3.75
CA GLY A 87 -7.92 14.96 -5.03
C GLY A 87 -6.80 13.91 -4.93
N ASN A 88 -6.51 13.25 -6.05
CA ASN A 88 -5.59 12.11 -6.09
C ASN A 88 -4.16 12.49 -5.70
N THR A 89 -3.66 13.61 -6.23
CA THR A 89 -2.32 14.13 -5.92
C THR A 89 -2.15 14.39 -4.42
N THR A 90 -3.17 14.97 -3.78
CA THR A 90 -3.15 15.27 -2.35
C THR A 90 -3.10 14.03 -1.49
N VAL A 91 -3.95 13.05 -1.79
CA VAL A 91 -3.98 11.78 -1.05
C VAL A 91 -2.65 11.07 -1.15
N PHE A 92 -2.08 10.93 -2.35
CA PHE A 92 -0.82 10.21 -2.52
C PHE A 92 0.38 10.97 -1.95
N GLY A 93 0.36 12.31 -1.94
CA GLY A 93 1.38 13.10 -1.23
C GLY A 93 1.44 12.76 0.27
N TRP A 94 0.28 12.72 0.93
CA TRP A 94 0.19 12.32 2.35
C TRP A 94 0.51 10.85 2.59
N VAL A 95 0.07 9.95 1.71
CA VAL A 95 0.39 8.52 1.79
C VAL A 95 1.90 8.30 1.72
N ILE A 96 2.58 8.90 0.74
CA ILE A 96 4.03 8.78 0.57
C ILE A 96 4.76 9.36 1.79
N PHE A 97 4.29 10.51 2.31
CA PHE A 97 4.83 11.09 3.54
C PHE A 97 4.76 10.11 4.71
N GLY A 98 3.57 9.55 4.97
CA GLY A 98 3.35 8.60 6.07
C GLY A 98 4.15 7.31 5.90
N GLN A 99 4.22 6.78 4.67
CA GLN A 99 4.99 5.58 4.35
C GLN A 99 6.49 5.77 4.59
N LEU A 100 7.06 6.90 4.16
CA LEU A 100 8.48 7.19 4.39
C LEU A 100 8.80 7.41 5.87
N ALA A 101 7.98 8.18 6.58
CA ALA A 101 8.16 8.41 8.01
C ALA A 101 8.08 7.08 8.80
N ALA A 102 7.06 6.27 8.54
CA ALA A 102 6.91 4.97 9.18
C ALA A 102 8.04 4.01 8.81
N SER A 103 8.42 3.91 7.53
CA SER A 103 9.51 3.04 7.07
C SER A 103 10.84 3.38 7.73
N LEU A 104 11.19 4.66 7.87
CA LEU A 104 12.42 5.06 8.57
C LEU A 104 12.41 4.62 10.04
N LEU A 105 11.27 4.78 10.74
CA LEU A 105 11.15 4.36 12.13
C LEU A 105 11.23 2.83 12.26
N LEU A 106 10.48 2.11 11.43
CA LEU A 106 10.47 0.65 11.43
C LEU A 106 11.88 0.09 11.14
N ASP A 107 12.59 0.65 10.16
CA ASP A 107 13.94 0.24 9.82
C ASP A 107 14.95 0.58 10.92
N HIS A 108 14.82 1.75 11.55
CA HIS A 108 15.69 2.19 12.64
C HIS A 108 15.58 1.27 13.86
N PHE A 109 14.36 0.91 14.24
CA PHE A 109 14.09 0.01 15.36
C PHE A 109 14.16 -1.47 14.98
N GLY A 110 14.44 -1.79 13.71
CA GLY A 110 14.55 -3.17 13.23
C GLY A 110 13.23 -3.95 13.32
N VAL A 111 12.09 -3.27 13.25
CA VAL A 111 10.76 -3.90 13.35
C VAL A 111 10.58 -4.87 12.17
N LEU A 112 10.54 -6.17 12.47
CA LEU A 112 10.44 -7.26 11.50
C LEU A 112 11.61 -7.34 10.49
N ALA A 113 12.69 -6.61 10.71
CA ALA A 113 13.85 -6.60 9.83
C ALA A 113 14.83 -7.72 10.22
N ALA A 114 15.22 -8.57 9.26
CA ALA A 114 16.27 -9.56 9.47
C ALA A 114 17.66 -8.93 9.68
N ALA A 115 17.88 -7.74 9.12
CA ALA A 115 19.05 -6.90 9.34
C ALA A 115 18.58 -5.44 9.49
N PRO A 116 18.75 -4.81 10.68
CA PRO A 116 18.39 -3.41 10.88
C PRO A 116 19.22 -2.52 9.95
N HIS A 117 18.56 -1.54 9.33
CA HIS A 117 19.22 -0.51 8.53
C HIS A 117 19.08 0.82 9.25
N PRO A 118 20.00 1.15 10.17
CA PRO A 118 19.88 2.34 10.98
C PRO A 118 19.76 3.58 10.10
N VAL A 119 18.85 4.46 10.49
CA VAL A 119 18.71 5.77 9.87
C VAL A 119 20.03 6.53 9.99
N ASN A 120 20.51 7.03 8.86
CA ASN A 120 21.69 7.89 8.78
C ASN A 120 21.29 9.27 8.23
N ALA A 121 22.22 10.23 8.32
CA ALA A 121 21.97 11.61 7.90
C ALA A 121 21.51 11.71 6.43
N LEU A 122 22.05 10.87 5.54
CA LEU A 122 21.69 10.88 4.13
C LEU A 122 20.24 10.44 3.90
N ARG A 123 19.77 9.39 4.60
CA ARG A 123 18.37 8.94 4.53
C ARG A 123 17.40 10.01 5.06
N LEU A 124 17.78 10.70 6.13
CA LEU A 124 16.99 11.81 6.67
C LEU A 124 16.88 12.97 5.67
N ILE A 125 17.99 13.36 5.05
CA ILE A 125 18.01 14.41 4.02
C ILE A 125 17.16 13.98 2.81
N GLY A 126 17.35 12.76 2.31
CA GLY A 126 16.58 12.23 1.20
C GLY A 126 15.08 12.20 1.48
N ALA A 127 14.68 11.75 2.68
CA ALA A 127 13.30 11.81 3.11
C ALA A 127 12.80 13.27 3.16
N ALA A 128 13.53 14.17 3.82
CA ALA A 128 13.16 15.58 3.89
C ALA A 128 12.96 16.22 2.51
N LEU A 129 13.78 15.87 1.51
CA LEU A 129 13.63 16.33 0.13
C LEU A 129 12.34 15.80 -0.52
N VAL A 130 12.02 14.51 -0.34
CA VAL A 130 10.77 13.94 -0.86
C VAL A 130 9.55 14.59 -0.19
N LEU A 131 9.60 14.80 1.12
CA LEU A 131 8.52 15.45 1.87
C LEU A 131 8.38 16.93 1.46
N GLY A 132 9.49 17.65 1.29
CA GLY A 132 9.49 19.02 0.80
C GLY A 132 8.90 19.14 -0.59
N GLY A 133 9.33 18.27 -1.52
CA GLY A 133 8.77 18.20 -2.87
C GLY A 133 7.27 17.87 -2.87
N ALA A 134 6.84 16.92 -2.03
CA ALA A 134 5.42 16.63 -1.86
C ALA A 134 4.65 17.86 -1.38
N VAL A 135 5.09 18.53 -0.32
CA VAL A 135 4.44 19.75 0.21
C VAL A 135 4.33 20.86 -0.84
N MET A 136 5.35 21.03 -1.70
CA MET A 136 5.28 21.99 -2.80
C MET A 136 4.18 21.64 -3.81
N VAL A 137 4.10 20.37 -4.22
CA VAL A 137 3.04 19.88 -5.10
C VAL A 137 1.65 20.02 -4.47
N LEU A 138 1.54 19.81 -3.15
CA LEU A 138 0.28 19.94 -2.41
C LEU A 138 -0.21 21.39 -2.27
N LYS A 139 0.69 22.37 -2.41
CA LYS A 139 0.39 23.81 -2.27
C LYS A 139 0.28 24.54 -3.60
N ALA A 140 0.64 23.90 -4.71
CA ALA A 140 0.52 24.43 -6.06
C ALA A 140 -0.91 24.28 -6.60
#